data_AF-A0A938GA07-F1
#
_entry.id   AF-A0A938GA07-F1
#
_cell.length_a   1.000
_cell.length_b   1.000
_cell.length_c   1.000
_cell.angle_alpha   90.00
_cell.angle_beta   90.00
_cell.angle_gamma   90.00
#
_symmetry.space_group_name_H-M   'P 1'
#
loop_
_entity.id
_entity.type
_entity.pdbx_description
1 polymer ?
#
loop_
_entity_poly.entity_id
_entity_poly.type
_entity_poly.pdbx_seq_one_letter_code
_entity_poly.pdbx_strand_id
1 'polypeptide(L)'
;MPFAERRPTTPIEPTNVLPRIVDVLSNNLGGVLAVFRCPKDRDGWFEKEGSSYEWNYAANGKPIVLPGVISGIEMTAEKARLMYDYENFHPGGTNGTKNVLYGDGHVAPIR
;
A
#
# COMPACT_ATOMS: atom_id res chain seq x y z
N MET A 1 12.39 0.70 3.96
CA MET A 1 11.20 0.20 3.25
C MET A 1 11.60 -0.25 1.86
N PRO A 2 10.98 -1.31 1.33
CA PRO A 2 11.28 -1.78 -0.02
C PRO A 2 10.98 -0.70 -1.06
N PHE A 3 11.64 -0.80 -2.22
CA PHE A 3 11.28 -0.04 -3.40
C PHE A 3 10.25 -0.82 -4.19
N ALA A 4 9.06 -0.26 -4.34
CA ALA A 4 8.01 -0.80 -5.17
C ALA A 4 7.23 0.32 -5.87
N GLU A 5 6.57 -0.04 -6.96
CA GLU A 5 5.66 0.83 -7.68
C GLU A 5 4.32 0.94 -6.93
N ARG A 6 3.67 2.11 -6.99
CA ARG A 6 2.31 2.28 -6.45
C ARG A 6 1.31 1.44 -7.23
N ARG A 7 1.42 1.49 -8.56
CA ARG A 7 0.54 0.78 -9.49
C ARG A 7 1.23 0.46 -10.81
N PRO A 8 1.30 -0.81 -11.23
CA PRO A 8 1.98 -1.22 -12.46
C PRO A 8 1.44 -0.59 -13.74
N THR A 9 0.11 -0.48 -13.91
CA THR A 9 -0.46 0.17 -15.10
C THR A 9 -0.25 1.68 -15.17
N THR A 10 0.22 2.31 -14.09
CA THR A 10 0.39 3.76 -14.02
C THR A 10 1.63 4.07 -13.19
N PRO A 11 2.82 3.71 -13.72
CA PRO A 11 4.07 3.85 -12.99
C PRO A 11 4.39 5.31 -12.75
N ILE A 12 5.10 5.61 -11.65
CA ILE A 12 5.50 6.98 -11.34
C ILE A 12 6.52 7.50 -12.37
N GLU A 13 7.47 6.66 -12.78
CA GLU A 13 8.45 6.97 -13.80
C GLU A 13 8.39 5.92 -14.92
N PRO A 14 7.76 6.22 -16.07
CA PRO A 14 7.58 5.26 -17.16
C PRO A 14 8.89 4.70 -17.73
N THR A 15 9.99 5.46 -17.63
CA THR A 15 11.31 5.02 -18.11
C THR A 15 12.08 4.14 -17.13
N ASN A 16 11.60 4.04 -15.87
CA ASN A 16 12.21 3.25 -14.81
C ASN A 16 11.14 2.66 -13.89
N VAL A 17 10.43 1.66 -14.40
CA VAL A 17 9.33 1.00 -13.69
C VAL A 17 9.89 0.13 -12.55
N LEU A 18 9.45 0.43 -11.32
CA LEU A 18 9.78 -0.38 -10.15
C LEU A 18 8.96 -1.67 -10.10
N PRO A 19 9.42 -2.72 -9.39
CA PRO A 19 8.65 -3.95 -9.19
C PRO A 19 7.32 -3.71 -8.49
N ARG A 20 6.38 -4.64 -8.66
CA ARG A 20 5.08 -4.58 -7.98
C ARG A 20 5.24 -4.93 -6.51
N ILE A 21 4.35 -4.44 -5.66
CA ILE A 21 4.42 -4.73 -4.22
C ILE A 21 4.38 -6.23 -3.91
N VAL A 22 3.59 -6.99 -4.68
CA VAL A 22 3.50 -8.45 -4.57
C VAL A 22 4.83 -9.14 -4.90
N ASP A 23 5.59 -8.64 -5.88
CA ASP A 23 6.88 -9.20 -6.28
C ASP A 23 7.93 -9.00 -5.19
N VAL A 24 7.82 -7.90 -4.43
CA VAL A 24 8.79 -7.55 -3.39
C VAL A 24 8.47 -8.20 -2.04
N LEU A 25 7.19 -8.26 -1.67
CA LEU A 25 6.78 -8.71 -0.34
C LEU A 25 6.43 -10.20 -0.25
N SER A 26 6.07 -10.86 -1.36
CA SER A 26 5.61 -12.27 -1.34
C SER A 26 6.60 -13.23 -0.66
N ASN A 27 7.90 -13.03 -0.85
CA ASN A 27 8.94 -13.85 -0.21
C ASN A 27 8.93 -13.75 1.33
N ASN A 28 8.53 -12.60 1.87
CA ASN A 28 8.38 -12.41 3.33
C ASN A 28 7.08 -13.03 3.88
N LEU A 29 6.20 -13.50 2.99
CA LEU A 29 4.87 -14.02 3.29
C LEU A 29 4.77 -15.51 2.90
N GLY A 30 5.91 -16.20 2.78
CA GLY A 30 5.96 -17.62 2.39
C GLY A 30 5.40 -17.89 0.99
N GLY A 31 5.36 -16.88 0.11
CA GLY A 31 4.77 -16.99 -1.22
C GLY A 31 3.25 -16.94 -1.25
N VAL A 32 2.57 -16.64 -0.14
CA VAL A 32 1.10 -16.60 -0.08
C VAL A 32 0.58 -15.33 -0.76
N LEU A 33 0.17 -15.45 -2.03
CA LEU A 33 -0.31 -14.31 -2.82
C LEU A 33 -1.72 -13.82 -2.42
N ALA A 34 -2.53 -14.69 -1.81
CA ALA A 34 -3.91 -14.38 -1.46
C ALA A 34 -4.05 -13.19 -0.50
N VAL A 35 -3.00 -12.89 0.29
CA VAL A 35 -2.97 -11.73 1.19
C VAL A 35 -2.96 -10.38 0.47
N PHE A 36 -2.57 -10.36 -0.81
CA PHE A 36 -2.63 -9.16 -1.64
C PHE A 36 -3.99 -8.96 -2.31
N ARG A 37 -4.97 -9.84 -2.07
CA ARG A 37 -6.32 -9.73 -2.63
C ARG A 37 -7.31 -9.25 -1.58
N CYS A 38 -8.01 -8.16 -1.88
CA CYS A 38 -9.19 -7.77 -1.13
C CYS A 38 -10.39 -8.60 -1.60
N PRO A 39 -11.15 -9.26 -0.69
CA PRO A 39 -12.36 -9.98 -1.08
C PRO A 39 -13.47 -9.08 -1.68
N LYS A 40 -13.38 -7.76 -1.46
CA LYS A 40 -14.31 -6.75 -2.00
C LYS A 40 -13.80 -6.08 -3.27
N ASP A 41 -12.66 -6.49 -3.81
CA ASP A 41 -12.17 -6.07 -5.11
C ASP A 41 -13.10 -6.60 -6.22
N ARG A 42 -14.08 -5.79 -6.60
CA ARG A 42 -15.09 -6.15 -7.60
C ARG A 42 -14.64 -5.87 -9.03
N ASP A 43 -13.61 -5.04 -9.18
CA ASP A 43 -13.14 -4.57 -10.48
C ASP A 43 -11.96 -5.41 -10.99
N GLY A 44 -11.54 -6.42 -10.22
CA GLY A 44 -10.48 -7.36 -10.59
C GLY A 44 -9.09 -6.72 -10.59
N TRP A 45 -8.84 -5.81 -9.65
CA TRP A 45 -7.53 -5.15 -9.51
C TRP A 45 -6.43 -6.14 -9.18
N PHE A 46 -6.70 -7.14 -8.34
CA PHE A 46 -5.75 -8.20 -8.03
C PHE A 46 -5.26 -8.91 -9.29
N GLU A 47 -6.17 -9.31 -10.18
CA GLU A 47 -5.80 -9.98 -11.42
C GLU A 47 -5.07 -9.05 -12.41
N LYS A 48 -5.42 -7.77 -12.44
CA LYS A 48 -4.82 -6.76 -13.34
C LYS A 48 -3.43 -6.31 -12.89
N GLU A 49 -3.27 -6.04 -11.60
CA GLU A 49 -2.12 -5.35 -11.01
C GLU A 49 -1.25 -6.29 -10.15
N GLY A 50 -1.75 -7.49 -9.82
CA GLY A 50 -1.12 -8.42 -8.87
C GLY A 50 -1.43 -8.12 -7.40
N SER A 51 -2.24 -7.09 -7.11
CA SER A 51 -2.63 -6.65 -5.78
C SER A 51 -3.96 -5.91 -5.87
N SER A 52 -4.81 -6.00 -4.84
CA SER A 52 -5.95 -5.08 -4.65
C SER A 52 -5.55 -3.81 -3.89
N TYR A 53 -4.27 -3.68 -3.56
CA TYR A 53 -3.73 -2.61 -2.74
C TYR A 53 -2.62 -1.84 -3.46
N GLU A 54 -2.64 -0.52 -3.33
CA GLU A 54 -1.59 0.38 -3.77
C GLU A 54 -0.50 0.55 -2.70
N TRP A 55 0.75 0.62 -3.13
CA TRP A 55 1.89 0.93 -2.27
C TRP A 55 2.12 2.45 -2.16
N ASN A 56 2.39 2.94 -0.96
CA ASN A 56 2.84 4.31 -0.77
C ASN A 56 4.29 4.48 -1.25
N TYR A 57 4.48 4.79 -2.53
CA TYR A 57 5.82 4.95 -3.12
C TYR A 57 6.67 6.02 -2.44
N ALA A 58 6.07 7.00 -1.72
CA ALA A 58 6.83 7.98 -0.93
C ALA A 58 7.56 7.35 0.26
N ALA A 59 7.16 6.14 0.68
CA ALA A 59 7.84 5.36 1.70
C ALA A 59 9.09 4.64 1.15
N ASN A 60 9.31 4.57 -0.17
CA ASN A 60 10.46 3.88 -0.78
C ASN A 60 11.79 4.34 -0.16
N GLY A 61 12.60 3.39 0.32
CA GLY A 61 13.89 3.66 0.94
C GLY A 61 13.83 4.36 2.31
N LYS A 62 12.64 4.74 2.80
CA LYS A 62 12.48 5.36 4.13
C LYS A 62 12.40 4.31 5.23
N PRO A 63 12.88 4.58 6.45
CA PRO A 63 12.55 3.75 7.61
C PRO A 63 11.05 3.91 7.95
N ILE A 64 10.40 2.86 8.48
CA ILE A 64 9.02 2.91 9.04
C ILE A 64 8.94 3.78 10.32
N VAL A 65 10.11 4.15 10.87
CA VAL A 65 10.35 4.93 12.09
C VAL A 65 9.74 4.35 13.39
N LEU A 66 10.65 3.77 14.20
CA LEU A 66 10.78 4.09 15.63
C LEU A 66 10.88 5.62 15.82
N PRO A 67 10.58 6.23 16.99
CA PRO A 67 10.34 7.67 17.13
C PRO A 67 11.38 8.54 16.39
N GLY A 68 10.94 9.21 15.33
CA GLY A 68 11.77 10.02 14.45
C GLY A 68 10.98 11.14 13.79
N VAL A 69 11.69 12.21 13.43
CA VAL A 69 11.10 13.47 12.96
C VAL A 69 11.29 13.62 11.43
N ILE A 70 10.20 13.80 10.70
CA ILE A 70 10.20 14.21 9.30
C ILE A 70 9.73 15.67 9.25
N SER A 71 10.56 16.58 8.75
CA SER A 71 10.22 18.01 8.63
C SER A 71 9.75 18.68 9.92
N GLY A 72 10.32 18.30 11.07
CA GLY A 72 9.92 18.85 12.39
C GLY A 72 8.70 18.17 13.03
N ILE A 73 8.06 17.21 12.35
CA ILE A 73 6.90 16.48 12.85
C ILE A 73 7.30 15.04 13.16
N GLU A 74 6.95 14.57 14.36
CA GLU A 74 7.12 13.17 14.74
C GLU A 74 6.25 12.27 13.85
N MET A 75 6.92 11.46 13.03
CA MET A 75 6.27 10.44 12.22
C MET A 75 6.38 9.12 12.98
N THR A 76 5.31 8.76 13.69
CA THR A 76 5.22 7.48 14.38
C THR A 76 4.81 6.38 13.40
N ALA A 77 5.13 5.13 13.71
CA ALA A 77 4.65 3.96 12.96
C ALA A 77 3.12 3.96 12.80
N GLU A 78 2.38 4.41 13.82
CA GLU A 78 0.92 4.60 13.80
C GLU A 78 0.45 5.60 12.74
N LYS A 79 1.25 6.61 12.40
CA LYS A 79 0.90 7.62 11.39
C LYS A 79 1.44 7.28 10.00
N ALA A 80 2.42 6.38 9.92
CA ALA A 80 3.07 5.99 8.68
C ALA A 80 2.13 5.14 7.82
N ARG A 81 1.47 5.74 6.83
CA ARG A 81 0.60 5.05 5.88
C ARG A 81 1.44 4.30 4.85
N LEU A 82 1.30 2.98 4.75
CA LEU A 82 2.14 2.13 3.91
C LEU A 82 1.42 1.62 2.67
N MET A 83 0.19 1.15 2.82
CA MET A 83 -0.62 0.62 1.72
C MET A 83 -2.06 1.11 1.83
N TYR A 84 -2.75 1.20 0.70
CA TYR A 84 -4.14 1.58 0.63
C TYR A 84 -4.92 0.61 -0.26
N ASP A 85 -6.23 0.51 -0.09
CA ASP A 85 -7.07 -0.11 -1.12
C ASP A 85 -6.92 0.63 -2.45
N TYR A 86 -6.92 -0.08 -3.59
CA TYR A 86 -6.85 0.58 -4.90
C TYR A 86 -8.04 1.50 -5.15
N GLU A 87 -9.24 1.07 -4.76
CA GLU A 87 -10.48 1.84 -4.89
C GLU A 87 -11.29 1.78 -3.59
N ASN A 88 -12.40 2.51 -3.56
CA ASN A 88 -13.30 2.56 -2.41
C ASN A 88 -14.13 1.27 -2.24
N PHE A 89 -13.48 0.13 -1.99
CA PHE A 89 -14.16 -1.17 -1.87
C PHE A 89 -15.05 -1.29 -0.63
N HIS A 90 -14.89 -0.40 0.36
CA HIS A 90 -15.52 -0.53 1.68
C HIS A 90 -16.63 0.52 1.90
N PRO A 91 -17.70 0.18 2.64
CA PRO A 91 -18.73 1.14 3.01
C PRO A 91 -18.16 2.34 3.77
N GLY A 92 -18.62 3.53 3.39
CA GLY A 92 -18.26 4.82 3.97
C GLY A 92 -18.84 5.95 3.11
N GLY A 93 -18.97 7.16 3.66
CA GLY A 93 -19.38 8.37 2.93
C GLY A 93 -20.45 8.20 1.83
N THR A 94 -20.37 9.02 0.78
CA THR A 94 -21.21 8.89 -0.43
C THR A 94 -20.61 7.91 -1.44
N ASN A 95 -19.27 7.79 -1.48
CA ASN A 95 -18.53 7.05 -2.50
C ASN A 95 -17.75 5.84 -1.96
N GLY A 96 -18.04 5.38 -0.75
CA GLY A 96 -17.22 4.38 -0.05
C GLY A 96 -15.97 4.99 0.61
N THR A 97 -15.10 4.13 1.12
CA THR A 97 -13.81 4.49 1.71
C THR A 97 -12.75 3.45 1.35
N LYS A 98 -11.47 3.87 1.39
CA LYS A 98 -10.30 3.00 1.33
C LYS A 98 -9.84 2.69 2.75
N ASN A 99 -9.41 1.47 2.99
CA ASN A 99 -8.59 1.15 4.14
C ASN A 99 -7.13 1.49 3.87
N VAL A 100 -6.42 1.75 4.96
CA VAL A 100 -4.99 2.05 4.99
C VAL A 100 -4.32 1.11 5.97
N LEU A 101 -3.24 0.47 5.54
CA LEU A 101 -2.31 -0.24 6.41
C LEU A 101 -1.25 0.74 6.92
N TYR A 102 -1.09 0.79 8.23
CA TYR A 102 -0.12 1.66 8.89
C TYR A 102 1.15 0.90 9.29
N GLY A 103 2.20 1.65 9.62
CA GLY A 103 3.53 1.14 9.91
C GLY A 103 3.64 0.30 11.18
N ASP A 104 2.70 0.45 12.09
CA ASP A 104 2.54 -0.40 13.29
C ASP A 104 1.69 -1.66 13.01
N GLY A 105 1.21 -1.84 11.78
CA GLY A 105 0.45 -2.99 11.33
C GLY A 105 -1.06 -2.89 11.49
N HIS A 106 -1.60 -1.79 12.05
CA HIS A 106 -3.06 -1.63 12.12
C HIS A 106 -3.64 -1.24 10.75
N VAL A 107 -4.94 -1.50 10.59
CA VAL A 107 -5.70 -1.12 9.39
C VAL A 107 -6.88 -0.25 9.80
N ALA A 108 -7.02 0.92 9.18
CA ALA A 108 -8.15 1.81 9.42
C ALA A 108 -8.63 2.50 8.12
N PRO A 109 -9.91 2.89 8.02
CA PRO A 109 -10.41 3.68 6.91
C PRO A 109 -9.71 5.05 6.84
N ILE A 110 -9.41 5.51 5.62
CA ILE A 110 -8.98 6.89 5.40
C ILE A 110 -10.18 7.82 5.65
N ARG A 111 -10.00 8.77 6.57
CA ARG A 111 -10.96 9.82 6.90
C ARG A 111 -10.51 11.16 6.34
#